data_AF-A0A350IB78-F1
#
_entry.id   AF-A0A350IB78-F1
#
_cell.length_a   1.000
_cell.length_b   1.000
_cell.length_c   1.000
_cell.angle_alpha   90.00
_cell.angle_beta   90.00
_cell.angle_gamma   90.00
#
_symmetry.space_group_name_H-M   'P 1'
#
loop_
_entity.id
_entity.type
_entity.pdbx_description
1 polymer ?
#
loop_
_entity_poly.entity_id
_entity_poly.type
_entity_poly.pdbx_seq_one_letter_code
_entity_poly.pdbx_strand_id
1 'polypeptide(L)'
;MTLKRDLVKYVRDKAKSQYNKATECYICGAMENLDFHHFNGLTELLESWLKEKKLQVTEEQDILNIRQQFIAEHQKELYDEAVTLCHEHHLRLHSIYGKRPKLITASKQHRWVEIQRDKHGMV
;
A
#
# COMPACT_ATOMS: atom_id res chain seq x y z
N MET A 1 13.82 -7.05 21.30
CA MET A 1 13.34 -5.78 20.74
C MET A 1 11.84 -5.73 20.94
N THR A 2 11.30 -4.73 21.64
CA THR A 2 9.86 -4.63 21.86
C THR A 2 9.37 -3.29 21.32
N LEU A 3 9.24 -3.21 20.00
CA LEU A 3 8.56 -2.07 19.38
C LEU A 3 7.09 -2.09 19.78
N LYS A 4 6.49 -0.92 20.01
CA LYS A 4 5.07 -0.82 20.38
C LYS A 4 4.14 -1.20 19.22
N ARG A 5 4.63 -1.17 17.98
CA ARG A 5 3.89 -1.41 16.73
C ARG A 5 4.81 -2.01 15.66
N ASP A 6 4.21 -2.62 14.64
CA ASP A 6 4.93 -3.01 13.42
C ASP A 6 5.59 -1.79 12.77
N LEU A 7 6.82 -1.92 12.29
CA LEU A 7 7.63 -0.82 11.74
C LEU A 7 6.90 0.01 10.68
N VAL A 8 6.23 -0.68 9.76
CA VAL A 8 5.46 -0.06 8.68
C VAL A 8 4.35 0.88 9.18
N LYS A 9 3.84 0.70 10.41
CA LYS A 9 2.82 1.58 10.99
C LYS A 9 3.37 2.98 11.24
N TYR A 10 4.63 3.13 11.67
CA TYR A 10 5.25 4.46 11.88
C TYR A 10 5.38 5.27 10.59
N VAL A 11 5.60 4.59 9.47
CA VAL A 11 5.63 5.17 8.12
C VAL A 11 4.23 5.53 7.67
N ARG A 12 3.30 4.56 7.71
CA ARG A 12 1.92 4.75 7.26
C ARG A 12 1.21 5.85 8.04
N ASP A 13 1.39 5.93 9.35
CA ASP A 13 0.78 6.98 10.19
C ASP A 13 1.21 8.38 9.74
N LYS A 14 2.45 8.53 9.23
CA LYS A 14 2.96 9.79 8.67
C LYS A 14 2.47 10.04 7.24
N ALA A 15 2.35 9.00 6.41
CA ALA A 15 1.99 9.13 5.01
C ALA A 15 0.48 9.29 4.78
N LYS A 16 -0.36 8.70 5.65
CA LYS A 16 -1.81 8.52 5.45
C LYS A 16 -2.58 9.81 5.20
N SER A 17 -2.14 10.94 5.76
CA SER A 17 -2.81 12.24 5.55
C SER A 17 -2.70 12.76 4.11
N GLN A 18 -1.79 12.19 3.30
CA GLN A 18 -1.58 12.56 1.90
C GLN A 18 -2.16 11.51 0.93
N TYR A 19 -2.82 10.46 1.42
CA TYR A 19 -3.45 9.47 0.53
C TYR A 19 -4.61 10.11 -0.24
N ASN A 20 -4.55 10.00 -1.56
CA ASN A 20 -5.62 10.43 -2.44
C ASN A 20 -6.74 9.37 -2.50
N LYS A 21 -7.55 9.31 -1.44
CA LYS A 21 -8.69 8.39 -1.39
C LYS A 21 -9.82 8.91 -2.26
N ALA A 22 -10.27 8.09 -3.20
CA ALA A 22 -11.45 8.39 -3.99
C ALA A 22 -12.73 8.19 -3.16
N THR A 23 -13.83 8.76 -3.66
CA THR A 23 -15.17 8.65 -3.07
C THR A 23 -15.91 7.38 -3.49
N GLU A 24 -15.33 6.59 -4.39
CA GLU A 24 -15.93 5.38 -4.93
C GLU A 24 -14.88 4.30 -5.22
N CYS A 25 -15.35 3.06 -5.28
CA CYS A 25 -14.58 1.91 -5.70
C CYS A 25 -14.22 2.05 -7.17
N TYR A 26 -12.93 2.00 -7.48
CA TYR A 26 -12.45 2.07 -8.86
C TYR A 26 -12.93 0.91 -9.74
N ILE A 27 -13.31 -0.24 -9.17
CA ILE A 27 -13.80 -1.38 -9.97
C ILE A 27 -15.29 -1.27 -10.30
N CYS A 28 -16.13 -0.87 -9.35
CA CYS A 28 -17.60 -1.00 -9.48
C CYS A 28 -18.41 0.26 -9.12
N GLY A 29 -17.76 1.36 -8.76
CA GLY A 29 -18.45 2.62 -8.40
C GLY A 29 -19.13 2.62 -7.03
N ALA A 30 -19.06 1.54 -6.24
CA ALA A 30 -19.61 1.52 -4.90
C ALA A 30 -19.00 2.64 -4.03
N MET A 31 -19.83 3.38 -3.30
CA MET A 31 -19.40 4.54 -2.50
C MET A 31 -19.22 4.24 -1.00
N GLU A 32 -19.49 3.00 -0.60
CA GLU A 32 -19.46 2.57 0.80
C GLU A 32 -18.36 1.53 1.06
N ASN A 33 -17.93 1.43 2.32
CA ASN A 33 -16.94 0.45 2.78
C ASN A 33 -15.66 0.46 1.94
N LEU A 34 -15.05 1.64 1.78
CA LEU A 34 -13.89 1.86 0.93
C LEU A 34 -12.57 1.64 1.67
N ASP A 35 -11.70 0.83 1.06
CA ASP A 35 -10.32 0.58 1.44
C ASP A 35 -9.35 1.25 0.48
N PHE A 36 -8.22 1.73 1.00
CA PHE A 36 -7.12 2.27 0.19
C PHE A 36 -6.03 1.22 0.06
N HIS A 37 -5.90 0.67 -1.14
CA HIS A 37 -5.00 -0.42 -1.46
C HIS A 37 -3.72 0.11 -2.12
N HIS A 38 -2.56 -0.32 -1.64
CA HIS A 38 -1.28 -0.04 -2.30
C HIS A 38 -0.87 -1.25 -3.13
N PHE A 39 -0.55 -1.07 -4.41
CA PHE A 39 -0.12 -2.19 -5.25
C PHE A 39 1.24 -2.75 -4.80
N ASN A 40 2.12 -1.87 -4.31
CA ASN A 40 3.33 -2.26 -3.60
C ASN A 40 3.06 -2.30 -2.10
N GLY A 41 3.17 -3.50 -1.50
CA GLY A 41 2.96 -3.66 -0.07
C GLY A 41 3.98 -2.86 0.74
N LEU A 42 3.50 -1.91 1.56
CA LEU A 42 4.37 -1.01 2.33
C LEU A 42 5.37 -1.72 3.24
N THR A 43 5.00 -2.90 3.78
CA THR A 43 5.91 -3.69 4.61
C THR A 43 7.08 -4.22 3.78
N GLU A 44 6.80 -4.80 2.61
CA GLU A 44 7.83 -5.33 1.70
C GLU A 44 8.73 -4.21 1.16
N LEU A 45 8.13 -3.04 0.83
CA LEU A 45 8.89 -1.86 0.42
C LEU A 45 9.85 -1.39 1.52
N LEU A 46 9.34 -1.23 2.74
CA LEU A 46 10.16 -0.77 3.86
C LEU A 46 11.28 -1.76 4.18
N GLU A 47 10.98 -3.06 4.25
CA GLU A 47 11.98 -4.10 4.52
C GLU A 47 13.06 -4.14 3.42
N SER A 48 12.67 -4.03 2.16
CA SER A 48 13.62 -4.01 1.02
C SER A 48 14.51 -2.77 1.07
N TRP A 49 13.92 -1.60 1.30
CA TRP A 49 14.66 -0.34 1.39
C TRP A 49 15.65 -0.31 2.56
N LEU A 50 15.24 -0.78 3.75
CA LEU A 50 16.13 -0.88 4.91
C LEU A 50 17.34 -1.76 4.60
N LYS A 51 17.12 -2.89 3.93
CA LYS A 51 18.18 -3.80 3.51
C LYS A 51 19.13 -3.17 2.50
N GLU A 52 18.61 -2.49 1.49
CA GLU A 52 19.39 -1.81 0.45
C GLU A 52 20.26 -0.69 1.02
N LYS A 53 19.69 0.13 1.91
CA LYS A 53 20.41 1.21 2.60
C LYS A 53 21.30 0.72 3.74
N LYS A 54 21.27 -0.58 4.06
CA LYS A 54 21.97 -1.19 5.21
C LYS A 54 21.62 -0.51 6.53
N LEU A 55 20.38 -0.04 6.67
CA LEU A 55 19.87 0.59 7.87
C LEU A 55 19.34 -0.47 8.84
N GLN A 56 19.65 -0.31 10.11
CA GLN A 56 19.06 -1.11 11.18
C GLN A 56 18.13 -0.25 12.02
N VAL A 57 16.97 -0.79 12.33
CA VAL A 57 16.02 -0.19 13.26
C VAL A 57 16.01 -1.04 14.51
N THR A 58 16.57 -0.51 15.59
CA THR A 58 16.70 -1.19 16.89
C THR A 58 15.74 -0.62 17.92
N GLU A 59 15.37 0.65 17.76
CA GLU A 59 14.42 1.35 18.61
C GLU A 59 13.42 2.20 17.82
N GLU A 60 12.40 2.72 18.50
CA GLU A 60 11.35 3.52 17.89
C GLU A 60 11.90 4.80 17.24
N GLN A 61 12.92 5.42 17.84
CA GLN A 61 13.49 6.67 17.32
C GLN A 61 14.15 6.48 15.94
N ASP A 62 14.75 5.30 15.69
CA ASP A 62 15.39 4.99 14.40
C ASP A 62 14.37 5.10 13.24
N ILE A 63 13.20 4.47 13.38
CA ILE A 63 12.16 4.53 12.33
C ILE A 63 11.57 5.93 12.18
N LEU A 64 11.45 6.68 13.28
CA LEU A 64 10.96 8.07 13.24
C LEU A 64 11.92 8.99 12.50
N ASN A 65 13.23 8.76 12.61
CA ASN A 65 14.26 9.53 11.92
C ASN A 65 14.28 9.25 10.41
N ILE A 66 14.09 8.00 10.00
CA ILE A 66 14.24 7.59 8.59
C ILE A 66 12.94 7.58 7.79
N ARG A 67 11.76 7.53 8.44
CA ARG A 67 10.47 7.41 7.71
C ARG A 67 10.22 8.53 6.71
N GLN A 68 10.71 9.74 6.98
CA GLN A 68 10.52 10.88 6.08
C GLN A 68 11.33 10.69 4.79
N GLN A 69 12.55 10.16 4.91
CA GLN A 69 13.38 9.80 3.77
C GLN A 69 12.75 8.65 2.98
N PHE A 70 12.31 7.59 3.66
CA PHE A 70 11.60 6.47 3.01
C PHE A 70 10.40 6.96 2.18
N ILE A 71 9.55 7.83 2.77
CA ILE A 71 8.39 8.41 2.08
C ILE A 71 8.81 9.25 0.87
N ALA A 72 9.88 10.05 1.00
CA ALA A 72 10.37 10.88 -0.09
C ALA A 72 10.92 10.04 -1.26
N GLU A 73 11.57 8.91 -0.96
CA GLU A 73 12.13 8.02 -1.98
C GLU A 73 11.07 7.12 -2.66
N HIS A 74 9.90 6.93 -2.06
CA HIS A 74 8.83 6.04 -2.56
C HIS A 74 7.49 6.74 -2.76
N GLN A 75 7.50 8.05 -3.09
CA GLN A 75 6.25 8.81 -3.23
C GLN A 75 5.29 8.15 -4.22
N LYS A 76 5.82 7.65 -5.35
CA LYS A 76 5.05 6.99 -6.38
C LYS A 76 4.31 5.77 -5.82
N GLU A 77 4.99 4.89 -5.10
CA GLU A 77 4.40 3.68 -4.55
C GLU A 77 3.43 3.94 -3.40
N LEU A 78 3.64 5.02 -2.64
CA LEU A 78 2.78 5.41 -1.53
C LEU A 78 1.51 6.13 -1.97
N TYR A 79 1.57 6.92 -3.04
CA TYR A 79 0.51 7.87 -3.39
C TYR A 79 -0.11 7.63 -4.76
N ASP A 80 0.69 7.25 -5.76
CA ASP A 80 0.24 7.15 -7.15
C ASP A 80 -0.12 5.70 -7.53
N GLU A 81 0.68 4.72 -7.09
CA GLU A 81 0.47 3.29 -7.33
C GLU A 81 -0.41 2.68 -6.23
N ALA A 82 -1.54 3.33 -5.99
CA ALA A 82 -2.56 2.93 -5.06
C ALA A 82 -3.95 3.13 -5.67
N VAL A 83 -4.95 2.43 -5.14
CA VAL A 83 -6.32 2.46 -5.64
C VAL A 83 -7.32 2.38 -4.49
N THR A 84 -8.45 3.06 -4.65
CA THR A 84 -9.58 2.94 -3.72
C THR A 84 -10.52 1.86 -4.22
N LEU A 85 -10.79 0.85 -3.39
CA LEU A 85 -11.66 -0.28 -3.70
C LEU A 85 -12.69 -0.44 -2.60
N CYS A 86 -13.89 -0.93 -2.92
CA CYS A 86 -14.79 -1.42 -1.88
C CYS A 86 -14.17 -2.65 -1.20
N HIS A 87 -14.58 -2.89 0.04
CA HIS A 87 -14.04 -3.95 0.88
C HIS A 87 -14.09 -5.32 0.21
N GLU A 88 -15.17 -5.64 -0.49
CA GLU A 88 -15.32 -6.90 -1.23
C GLU A 88 -14.23 -7.08 -2.30
N HIS A 89 -14.04 -6.08 -3.16
CA HIS A 89 -13.02 -6.12 -4.20
C HIS A 89 -11.60 -6.13 -3.63
N HIS A 90 -11.38 -5.40 -2.55
CA HIS A 90 -10.11 -5.39 -1.84
C HIS A 90 -9.78 -6.78 -1.26
N LEU A 91 -10.74 -7.44 -0.62
CA LEU A 91 -10.59 -8.82 -0.12
C LEU A 91 -10.36 -9.82 -1.26
N ARG A 92 -11.08 -9.67 -2.37
CA ARG A 92 -10.90 -10.54 -3.54
C ARG A 92 -9.51 -10.40 -4.17
N LEU A 93 -8.97 -9.19 -4.23
CA LEU A 93 -7.59 -8.98 -4.66
C LEU A 93 -6.62 -9.71 -3.72
N HIS A 94 -6.81 -9.57 -2.41
CA HIS A 94 -5.97 -10.25 -1.40
C HIS A 94 -6.15 -11.77 -1.34
N SER A 95 -7.28 -12.33 -1.79
CA SER A 95 -7.43 -13.79 -1.90
C SER A 95 -6.58 -14.39 -3.03
N ILE A 96 -6.26 -13.59 -4.05
CA ILE A 96 -5.45 -14.00 -5.21
C ILE A 96 -3.95 -13.80 -4.95
N TYR A 97 -3.57 -12.62 -4.44
CA TYR A 97 -2.15 -12.24 -4.27
C TYR A 97 -1.63 -12.44 -2.85
N GLY A 98 -2.51 -12.77 -1.90
CA GLY A 98 -2.20 -12.88 -0.48
C GLY A 98 -2.21 -11.54 0.25
N LYS A 99 -2.08 -11.58 1.59
CA LYS A 99 -2.08 -10.38 2.46
C LYS A 99 -0.76 -9.59 2.39
N ARG A 100 0.34 -10.24 2.01
CA ARG A 100 1.68 -9.64 1.81
C ARG A 100 2.22 -10.07 0.44
N PRO A 101 1.67 -9.54 -0.66
CA PRO A 101 2.14 -9.88 -1.99
C PRO A 101 3.56 -9.36 -2.22
N LYS A 102 4.37 -10.11 -2.99
CA LYS A 102 5.74 -9.67 -3.36
C LYS A 102 5.67 -8.43 -4.26
N LEU A 103 6.64 -7.53 -4.15
CA LEU A 103 6.72 -6.29 -4.95
C LEU A 103 6.61 -6.52 -6.46
N ILE A 104 7.19 -7.60 -6.98
CA ILE A 104 7.11 -7.99 -8.40
C ILE A 104 5.67 -8.23 -8.91
N THR A 105 4.70 -8.37 -8.01
CA THR A 105 3.30 -8.59 -8.37
C THR A 105 2.48 -7.30 -8.48
N ALA A 106 3.05 -6.13 -8.17
CA ALA A 106 2.33 -4.85 -8.21
C ALA A 106 1.66 -4.59 -9.58
N SER A 107 2.40 -4.77 -10.68
CA SER A 107 1.85 -4.61 -12.04
C SER A 107 0.76 -5.64 -12.37
N LYS A 108 0.83 -6.84 -11.78
CA LYS A 108 -0.21 -7.87 -11.94
C LYS A 108 -1.48 -7.50 -11.19
N GLN A 109 -1.34 -6.96 -9.98
CA GLN A 109 -2.47 -6.47 -9.18
C GLN A 109 -3.18 -5.32 -9.90
N HIS A 110 -2.44 -4.33 -10.40
CA HIS A 110 -2.98 -3.25 -11.22
C HIS A 110 -3.75 -3.79 -12.43
N ARG A 111 -3.12 -4.67 -13.22
CA ARG A 111 -3.79 -5.29 -14.38
C ARG A 111 -5.06 -6.04 -14.00
N TRP A 112 -5.07 -6.74 -12.87
CA TRP A 112 -6.27 -7.43 -12.39
C TRP A 112 -7.40 -6.45 -12.07
N VAL A 113 -7.08 -5.31 -11.43
CA VAL A 113 -8.04 -4.24 -11.13
C VAL A 113 -8.65 -3.69 -12.41
N GLU A 114 -7.84 -3.36 -13.42
CA GLU A 114 -8.33 -2.91 -14.73
C GLU A 114 -9.28 -3.95 -15.37
N ILE A 115 -8.86 -5.22 -15.40
CA ILE A 115 -9.72 -6.31 -15.94
C ILE A 115 -11.04 -6.43 -15.16
N GLN A 116 -11.05 -6.21 -13.85
CA GLN A 116 -12.31 -6.23 -13.10
C GLN A 116 -13.16 -5.00 -13.42
N ARG A 117 -12.56 -3.82 -13.56
CA ARG A 117 -13.25 -2.59 -13.94
C ARG A 117 -13.96 -2.74 -15.29
N ASP A 118 -13.27 -3.33 -16.27
CA ASP A 118 -13.84 -3.64 -17.59
C ASP A 118 -15.06 -4.56 -17.49
N LYS A 119 -14.97 -5.60 -16.66
CA LYS A 119 -16.09 -6.54 -16.43
C LYS A 119 -17.32 -5.90 -15.79
N HIS A 120 -17.15 -4.77 -15.11
CA HIS A 120 -18.25 -4.01 -14.53
C HIS A 120 -18.75 -2.88 -15.45
N GLY A 121 -18.20 -2.76 -16.67
CA GLY A 121 -18.67 -1.79 -17.67
C GLY A 121 -18.31 -0.34 -17.35
N MET A 122 -17.22 -0.12 -16.60
CA MET A 122 -16.78 1.22 -16.16
C MET A 122 -15.77 1.88 -17.12
N VAL A 123 -15.67 1.38 -18.36
CA VAL A 123 -14.77 1.82 -19.46
C VAL A 123 -15.57 2.18 -20.69
#